data_AF-A0A533ZG70-F1
#
_entry.id   AF-A0A533ZG70-F1
#
_cell.length_a   1.000
_cell.length_b   1.000
_cell.length_c   1.000
_cell.angle_alpha   90.00
_cell.angle_beta   90.00
_cell.angle_gamma   90.00
#
_symmetry.space_group_name_H-M   'P 1'
#
loop_
_entity.id
_entity.type
_entity.pdbx_description
1 polymer ?
#
loop_
_entity_poly.entity_id
_entity_poly.type
_entity_poly.pdbx_seq_one_letter_code
_entity_poly.pdbx_strand_id
1 'polypeptide(L)'
;MTVIQRVAICFGAGVLGALAVVLFSYVLFALGLSEKLGVKAPISFKSPDIYRPLFWGGLWGIPFGLLLDAAWTHLYLFGFLYFLAPVLALFLIFLPMSGAGYFGLRQGGPMFTIYLLLVNLPFGIITALAAKAIIGEKP
;
A
#
# COMPACT_ATOMS: atom_id res chain seq x y z
N MET A 1 17.95 -12.97 11.65
CA MET A 1 16.55 -13.33 11.97
C MET A 1 16.11 -14.58 11.18
N THR A 2 15.15 -15.39 11.65
CA THR A 2 14.63 -16.50 10.84
C THR A 2 13.65 -16.00 9.77
N VAL A 3 13.43 -16.79 8.70
CA VAL A 3 12.46 -16.43 7.64
C VAL A 3 11.06 -16.22 8.22
N ILE A 4 10.62 -17.05 9.16
CA ILE A 4 9.31 -16.96 9.79
C ILE A 4 9.16 -15.65 10.58
N GLN A 5 10.17 -15.28 11.37
CA GLN A 5 10.18 -14.01 12.11
C GLN A 5 10.11 -12.82 11.15
N ARG A 6 10.89 -12.85 10.06
CA ARG A 6 10.90 -11.80 9.04
C ARG A 6 9.55 -11.63 8.38
N VAL A 7 8.91 -12.74 7.99
CA VAL A 7 7.57 -12.75 7.40
C VAL A 7 6.54 -12.18 8.37
N ALA A 8 6.57 -12.58 9.65
CA ALA A 8 5.64 -12.07 10.65
C ALA A 8 5.81 -10.56 10.88
N ILE A 9 7.06 -10.09 11.02
CA ILE A 9 7.37 -8.67 11.19
C ILE A 9 6.93 -7.86 9.97
N CYS A 10 7.25 -8.35 8.76
CA CYS A 10 6.93 -7.59 7.55
C CYS A 10 5.44 -7.64 7.22
N PHE A 11 4.71 -8.70 7.60
CA PHE A 11 3.25 -8.69 7.58
C PHE A 11 2.69 -7.57 8.46
N GLY A 12 3.14 -7.46 9.71
CA GLY A 12 2.75 -6.36 10.60
C GLY A 12 3.13 -4.98 10.05
N ALA A 13 4.32 -4.85 9.49
CA ALA A 13 4.76 -3.62 8.83
C ALA A 13 3.91 -3.25 7.61
N GLY A 14 3.49 -4.25 6.81
CA GLY A 14 2.59 -4.06 5.68
C GLY A 14 1.18 -3.63 6.10
N VAL A 15 0.68 -4.11 7.25
CA VAL A 15 -0.56 -3.61 7.86
C VAL A 15 -0.43 -2.13 8.20
N LEU A 16 0.69 -1.71 8.80
CA LEU A 16 0.96 -0.30 9.10
C LEU A 16 1.09 0.54 7.82
N GLY A 17 1.71 0.01 6.77
CA GLY A 17 1.77 0.62 5.44
C GLY A 17 0.37 0.87 4.86
N ALA A 18 -0.51 -0.13 4.91
CA ALA A 18 -1.89 0.04 4.45
C ALA A 18 -2.71 0.99 5.33
N LEU A 19 -2.47 1.00 6.64
CA LEU A 19 -3.08 2.00 7.52
C LEU A 19 -2.67 3.43 7.10
N ALA A 20 -1.41 3.64 6.74
CA ALA A 20 -0.95 4.93 6.23
C ALA A 20 -1.63 5.32 4.92
N VAL A 21 -1.88 4.37 4.01
CA VAL A 21 -2.67 4.62 2.78
C VAL A 21 -4.10 5.04 3.12
N VAL A 22 -4.75 4.37 4.06
CA VAL A 22 -6.10 4.74 4.50
C VAL A 22 -6.10 6.14 5.10
N LEU A 23 -5.21 6.43 6.06
CA LEU A 23 -5.12 7.76 6.67
C LEU A 23 -4.82 8.85 5.63
N PHE A 24 -3.91 8.57 4.68
CA PHE A 24 -3.57 9.50 3.62
C PHE A 24 -4.76 9.77 2.68
N SER A 25 -5.62 8.78 2.43
CA SER A 25 -6.87 8.99 1.68
C SER A 25 -7.80 10.02 2.34
N TYR A 26 -7.87 10.03 3.68
CA TYR A 26 -8.64 11.03 4.42
C TYR A 26 -8.01 12.43 4.34
N VAL A 27 -6.67 12.50 4.39
CA VAL A 27 -5.94 13.76 4.18
C VAL A 27 -6.22 14.32 2.78
N LEU A 28 -6.10 13.50 1.73
CA LEU A 28 -6.40 13.91 0.35
C LEU A 28 -7.86 14.34 0.17
N PHE A 29 -8.80 13.68 0.87
CA PHE A 29 -10.21 14.02 0.85
C PHE A 29 -10.46 15.36 1.54
N ALA A 30 -9.89 15.59 2.74
CA ALA A 30 -10.01 16.85 3.47
C ALA A 30 -9.39 18.04 2.71
N LEU A 31 -8.37 17.80 1.88
CA LEU A 31 -7.77 18.81 0.99
C LEU A 31 -8.58 19.06 -0.31
N GLY A 32 -9.68 18.34 -0.53
CA GLY A 32 -10.50 18.45 -1.75
C GLY A 32 -9.82 17.88 -3.02
N LEU A 33 -8.71 17.16 -2.88
CA LEU A 33 -8.01 16.53 -4.01
C LEU A 33 -8.74 15.28 -4.49
N SER A 34 -9.32 14.51 -3.57
CA SER A 34 -10.07 13.29 -3.90
C SER A 34 -11.26 13.58 -4.83
N GLU A 35 -12.04 14.64 -4.56
CA GLU A 35 -13.18 15.01 -5.41
C GLU A 35 -12.74 15.43 -6.81
N LYS A 36 -11.66 16.23 -6.92
CA LYS A 36 -11.06 16.65 -8.20
C LYS A 36 -10.57 15.45 -9.02
N LEU A 37 -10.19 14.35 -8.36
CA LEU A 37 -9.70 13.14 -8.98
C LEU A 37 -10.79 12.05 -9.17
N GLY A 38 -12.05 12.39 -8.93
CA GLY A 38 -13.20 11.51 -9.18
C GLY A 38 -13.57 10.57 -8.03
N VAL A 39 -13.00 10.77 -6.84
CA VAL A 39 -13.29 9.98 -5.63
C VAL A 39 -14.21 10.76 -4.71
N LYS A 40 -15.45 10.25 -4.56
CA LYS A 40 -16.53 10.92 -3.84
C LYS A 40 -16.55 10.65 -2.33
N ALA A 41 -15.84 9.62 -1.87
CA ALA A 41 -15.77 9.27 -0.45
C ALA A 41 -14.46 8.54 -0.13
N PRO A 42 -13.87 8.76 1.06
CA PRO A 42 -12.77 7.95 1.56
C PRO A 42 -13.28 6.56 2.01
N ILE A 43 -12.35 5.62 2.22
CA ILE A 43 -12.67 4.28 2.73
C ILE A 43 -13.20 4.40 4.16
N SER A 44 -14.35 3.78 4.45
CA SER A 44 -14.92 3.75 5.81
C SER A 44 -13.97 3.07 6.81
N PHE A 45 -13.81 3.67 8.00
CA PHE A 45 -13.12 3.03 9.14
C PHE A 45 -13.94 1.90 9.78
N LYS A 46 -15.20 1.71 9.37
CA LYS A 46 -16.05 0.65 9.92
C LYS A 46 -15.70 -0.69 9.30
N SER A 47 -15.84 -1.74 10.10
CA SER A 47 -15.87 -3.11 9.61
C SER A 47 -17.09 -3.32 8.68
N PRO A 48 -16.94 -4.05 7.56
CA PRO A 48 -15.76 -4.80 7.12
C PRO A 48 -14.77 -4.00 6.23
N ASP A 49 -15.09 -2.75 5.90
CA ASP A 49 -14.41 -1.98 4.84
C ASP A 49 -12.94 -1.71 5.15
N ILE A 50 -12.60 -1.46 6.42
CA ILE A 50 -11.22 -1.24 6.84
C ILE A 50 -10.38 -2.53 6.86
N TYR A 51 -10.99 -3.69 7.08
CA TYR A 51 -10.24 -4.94 7.21
C TYR A 51 -9.59 -5.36 5.91
N ARG A 52 -10.29 -5.18 4.79
CA ARG A 52 -9.81 -5.59 3.46
C ARG A 52 -8.48 -4.93 3.08
N PRO A 53 -8.33 -3.59 3.08
CA PRO A 53 -7.06 -2.96 2.72
C PRO A 53 -5.94 -3.29 3.72
N LEU A 54 -6.24 -3.38 5.02
CA LEU A 54 -5.24 -3.72 6.03
C LEU A 54 -4.70 -5.15 5.84
N PHE A 55 -5.59 -6.12 5.61
CA PHE A 55 -5.20 -7.50 5.38
C PHE A 55 -4.37 -7.63 4.10
N TRP A 56 -4.79 -7.01 3.00
CA TRP A 56 -4.02 -6.99 1.76
C TRP A 56 -2.68 -6.29 1.92
N GLY A 57 -2.62 -5.20 2.68
CA GLY A 57 -1.36 -4.55 3.04
C GLY A 57 -0.40 -5.50 3.74
N GLY A 58 -0.90 -6.25 4.72
CA GLY A 58 -0.12 -7.29 5.40
C GLY A 58 0.37 -8.37 4.45
N LEU A 59 -0.47 -8.85 3.53
CA LEU A 59 -0.06 -9.83 2.51
C LEU A 59 1.06 -9.31 1.62
N TRP A 60 1.04 -8.02 1.24
CA TRP A 60 2.14 -7.39 0.48
C TRP A 60 3.39 -7.14 1.32
N GLY A 61 3.26 -7.07 2.64
CA GLY A 61 4.39 -7.09 3.57
C GLY A 61 5.21 -8.38 3.50
N ILE A 62 4.62 -9.52 3.14
CA ILE A 62 5.33 -10.80 3.04
C ILE A 62 6.40 -10.79 1.94
N PRO A 63 6.09 -10.53 0.66
CA PRO A 63 7.10 -10.43 -0.39
C PRO A 63 8.10 -9.30 -0.14
N PHE A 64 7.70 -8.21 0.51
CA PHE A 64 8.64 -7.18 0.97
C PHE A 64 9.69 -7.78 1.90
N GLY A 65 9.24 -8.52 2.91
CA GLY A 65 10.12 -9.19 3.86
C GLY A 65 11.04 -10.23 3.22
N LEU A 66 10.57 -10.96 2.19
CA LEU A 66 11.42 -11.92 1.48
C LEU A 66 12.57 -11.24 0.72
N LEU A 67 12.37 -10.01 0.25
CA LEU A 67 13.37 -9.23 -0.49
C LEU A 67 14.22 -8.32 0.42
N LEU A 68 13.89 -8.24 1.71
CA LEU A 68 14.43 -7.27 2.65
C LEU A 68 15.95 -7.39 2.84
N ASP A 69 16.48 -8.61 2.93
CA ASP A 69 17.93 -8.83 3.14
C ASP A 69 18.75 -8.26 1.97
N ALA A 70 18.29 -8.51 0.74
CA ALA A 70 18.95 -8.02 -0.48
C ALA A 70 18.80 -6.49 -0.64
N ALA A 71 17.70 -5.93 -0.15
CA ALA A 71 17.38 -4.52 -0.27
C ALA A 71 17.87 -3.66 0.91
N TRP A 72 18.46 -4.25 1.95
CA TRP A 72 18.73 -3.55 3.22
C TRP A 72 19.61 -2.30 3.07
N THR A 73 20.62 -2.37 2.21
CA THR A 73 21.53 -1.26 1.91
C THR A 73 20.83 -0.07 1.25
N HIS A 74 19.75 -0.33 0.51
CA HIS A 74 18.96 0.67 -0.22
C HIS A 74 17.52 0.73 0.30
N LEU A 75 17.32 0.43 1.58
CA LEU A 75 15.99 0.19 2.17
C LEU A 75 15.00 1.34 1.93
N TYR A 76 15.46 2.59 2.01
CA TYR A 76 14.60 3.76 1.79
C TYR A 76 14.13 3.89 0.34
N LEU A 77 15.03 3.68 -0.63
CA LEU A 77 14.69 3.70 -2.05
C LEU A 77 13.81 2.51 -2.41
N PHE A 78 14.19 1.31 -1.95
CA PHE A 78 13.42 0.10 -2.17
C PHE A 78 12.02 0.20 -1.56
N GLY A 79 11.92 0.66 -0.30
CA GLY A 79 10.66 0.93 0.37
C GLY A 79 9.82 1.95 -0.38
N PHE A 80 10.40 3.09 -0.78
CA PHE A 80 9.68 4.10 -1.57
C PHE A 80 9.16 3.55 -2.91
N LEU A 81 9.90 2.68 -3.60
CA LEU A 81 9.45 2.10 -4.86
C LEU A 81 8.52 0.90 -4.67
N TYR A 82 8.50 0.28 -3.49
CA TYR A 82 7.79 -0.98 -3.26
C TYR A 82 6.27 -0.86 -3.42
N PHE A 83 5.67 0.31 -3.19
CA PHE A 83 4.23 0.51 -3.41
C PHE A 83 3.81 0.25 -4.87
N LEU A 84 4.72 0.32 -5.83
CA LEU A 84 4.43 0.00 -7.22
C LEU A 84 4.00 -1.46 -7.39
N ALA A 85 4.52 -2.40 -6.57
CA ALA A 85 4.14 -3.81 -6.65
C ALA A 85 2.63 -4.04 -6.37
N PRO A 86 2.06 -3.63 -5.21
CA PRO A 86 0.63 -3.74 -4.97
C PRO A 86 -0.20 -2.89 -5.93
N VAL A 87 0.27 -1.72 -6.35
CA VAL A 87 -0.47 -0.87 -7.30
C VAL A 87 -0.53 -1.49 -8.70
N LEU A 88 0.53 -2.13 -9.18
CA LEU A 88 0.51 -2.85 -10.45
C LEU A 88 -0.45 -4.02 -10.41
N ALA A 89 -0.46 -4.79 -9.31
CA ALA A 89 -1.46 -5.84 -9.10
C ALA A 89 -2.89 -5.27 -9.04
N LEU A 90 -3.09 -4.12 -8.40
CA LEU A 90 -4.37 -3.42 -8.41
C LEU A 90 -4.81 -3.06 -9.84
N PHE A 91 -3.93 -2.47 -10.64
CA PHE A 91 -4.25 -2.01 -11.99
C PHE A 91 -4.45 -3.12 -13.02
N LEU A 92 -3.71 -4.21 -12.89
CA LEU A 92 -3.66 -5.27 -13.90
C LEU A 92 -4.52 -6.48 -13.54
N ILE A 93 -4.87 -6.66 -12.26
CA ILE A 93 -5.58 -7.85 -11.78
C ILE A 93 -6.88 -7.42 -11.09
N PHE A 94 -6.81 -6.69 -9.98
CA PHE A 94 -7.99 -6.44 -9.14
C PHE A 94 -9.03 -5.50 -9.77
N LEU A 95 -8.59 -4.40 -10.40
CA LEU A 95 -9.51 -3.47 -11.07
C LEU A 95 -10.22 -4.11 -12.27
N PRO A 96 -9.53 -4.81 -13.20
CA PRO A 96 -10.21 -5.58 -14.24
C PRO A 96 -11.22 -6.59 -13.71
N MET A 97 -10.86 -7.36 -12.67
CA MET A 97 -11.78 -8.33 -12.06
C MET A 97 -13.03 -7.69 -11.44
N SER A 98 -12.92 -6.45 -10.95
CA SER A 98 -14.05 -5.69 -10.43
C SER A 98 -14.92 -5.01 -11.51
N GLY A 99 -14.56 -5.13 -12.78
CA GLY A 99 -15.23 -4.46 -13.89
C GLY A 99 -14.77 -3.01 -14.14
N ALA A 100 -13.89 -2.45 -13.30
CA ALA A 100 -13.31 -1.11 -13.46
C ALA A 100 -12.33 -0.99 -14.65
N GLY A 101 -11.99 -2.11 -15.29
CA GLY A 101 -11.05 -2.19 -16.40
C GLY A 101 -9.60 -2.00 -15.96
N TYR A 102 -8.67 -2.12 -16.91
CA TYR A 102 -7.25 -1.87 -16.66
C TYR A 102 -7.04 -0.43 -16.18
N PHE A 103 -6.18 -0.26 -15.17
CA PHE A 103 -5.88 1.03 -14.55
C PHE A 103 -7.10 1.77 -13.96
N GLY A 104 -8.28 1.13 -13.90
CA GLY A 104 -9.52 1.78 -13.43
C GLY A 104 -10.16 2.74 -14.43
N LEU A 105 -9.78 2.66 -15.70
CA LEU A 105 -10.20 3.62 -16.73
C LEU A 105 -11.72 3.62 -16.97
N ARG A 106 -12.43 2.51 -16.73
CA ARG A 106 -13.89 2.44 -16.89
C ARG A 106 -14.66 3.01 -15.71
N GLN A 107 -14.02 3.18 -14.55
CA GLN A 107 -14.68 3.65 -13.32
C GLN A 107 -14.63 5.17 -13.18
N GLY A 108 -13.45 5.77 -13.39
CA GLY A 108 -13.26 7.22 -13.21
C GLY A 108 -12.22 7.82 -14.17
N GLY A 109 -11.88 7.10 -15.24
CA GLY A 109 -10.90 7.53 -16.23
C GLY A 109 -9.47 7.70 -15.65
N PRO A 110 -8.60 8.45 -16.34
CA PRO A 110 -7.20 8.63 -15.96
C PRO A 110 -7.00 9.27 -14.58
N MET A 111 -7.94 10.12 -14.13
CA MET A 111 -7.83 10.80 -12.84
C MET A 111 -7.94 9.83 -11.66
N PHE A 112 -8.79 8.81 -11.80
CA PHE A 112 -8.88 7.74 -10.80
C PHE A 112 -7.58 6.94 -10.71
N THR A 113 -6.91 6.68 -11.85
CA THR A 113 -5.59 6.05 -11.88
C THR A 113 -4.55 6.89 -11.11
N ILE A 114 -4.51 8.20 -11.36
CA ILE A 114 -3.60 9.14 -10.69
C ILE A 114 -3.86 9.15 -9.18
N TYR A 115 -5.13 9.16 -8.78
CA TYR A 115 -5.50 9.07 -7.38
C TYR A 115 -4.99 7.79 -6.73
N LEU A 116 -5.18 6.64 -7.37
CA LEU A 116 -4.73 5.35 -6.83
C LEU A 116 -3.20 5.26 -6.70
N LEU A 117 -2.45 5.87 -7.62
CA LEU A 117 -1.00 6.02 -7.48
C LEU A 117 -0.63 6.90 -6.29
N LEU A 118 -1.27 8.07 -6.18
CA LEU A 118 -0.97 9.05 -5.15
C LEU A 118 -1.28 8.51 -3.76
N VAL A 119 -2.47 7.93 -3.57
CA VAL A 119 -2.93 7.47 -2.25
C VAL A 119 -2.10 6.31 -1.71
N ASN A 120 -1.55 5.47 -2.59
CA ASN A 120 -0.71 4.31 -2.21
C ASN A 120 0.75 4.67 -1.98
N LEU A 121 1.20 5.87 -2.35
CA LEU A 121 2.60 6.31 -2.23
C LEU A 121 3.20 6.10 -0.82
N PRO A 122 2.47 6.31 0.29
CA PRO A 122 3.02 6.06 1.64
C PRO A 122 3.29 4.58 1.94
N PHE A 123 2.64 3.63 1.25
CA PHE A 123 2.63 2.22 1.62
C PHE A 123 4.03 1.64 1.84
N GLY A 124 4.87 1.72 0.82
CA GLY A 124 6.14 1.01 0.82
C GLY A 124 7.15 1.63 1.77
N ILE A 125 7.22 2.96 1.86
CA ILE A 125 8.15 3.65 2.77
C ILE A 125 7.77 3.42 4.24
N ILE A 126 6.47 3.47 4.57
CA ILE A 126 6.01 3.20 5.94
C ILE A 126 6.24 1.73 6.31
N THR A 127 6.01 0.80 5.38
CA THR A 127 6.32 -0.62 5.57
C THR A 127 7.82 -0.81 5.87
N ALA A 128 8.69 -0.16 5.11
CA ALA A 128 10.14 -0.24 5.31
C ALA A 128 10.59 0.34 6.67
N LEU A 129 10.06 1.51 7.05
CA LEU A 129 10.37 2.16 8.32
C LEU A 129 9.88 1.32 9.51
N ALA A 130 8.65 0.80 9.44
CA ALA A 130 8.10 -0.05 10.48
C ALA A 130 8.88 -1.37 10.63
N ALA A 131 9.23 -2.01 9.52
CA ALA A 131 10.06 -3.22 9.55
C ALA A 131 11.44 -2.94 10.17
N LYS A 132 12.11 -1.86 9.75
CA LYS A 132 13.40 -1.44 10.31
C LYS A 132 13.31 -1.16 11.81
N ALA A 133 12.27 -0.47 12.26
CA ALA A 133 12.10 -0.13 13.67
C ALA A 133 11.96 -1.38 14.56
N ILE A 134 11.37 -2.46 14.04
CA ILE A 134 11.20 -3.73 14.78
C ILE A 134 12.47 -4.59 14.69
N ILE A 135 13.14 -4.62 13.54
CA ILE A 135 14.31 -5.47 13.27
C ILE A 135 15.59 -4.89 13.89
N GLY A 136 15.75 -3.56 13.88
CA GLY A 136 16.97 -2.88 14.32
C GLY A 136 17.93 -2.57 13.17
N GLU A 137 19.24 -2.63 13.44
CA GLU A 137 20.27 -2.18 12.48
C GLU A 137 20.54 -3.17 11.34
N LYS A 138 20.27 -4.47 11.53
CA LYS A 138 20.45 -5.53 10.54
C LYS A 138 19.40 -6.64 10.69
N PRO A 139 18.91 -7.23 9.58
CA PRO A 139 17.96 -8.35 9.57
C PRO A 139 18.60 -9.68 9.95
#